data_AF-H7FZV8-F1
#
_entry.id   AF-H7FZV8-F1
#
_cell.length_a   1.000
_cell.length_b   1.000
_cell.length_c   1.000
_cell.angle_alpha   90.00
_cell.angle_beta   90.00
_cell.angle_gamma   90.00
#
_symmetry.space_group_name_H-M   'P 1'
#
loop_
_entity.id
_entity.type
_entity.pdbx_description
1 polymer ?
#
loop_
_entity_poly.entity_id
_entity_poly.type
_entity_poly.pdbx_seq_one_letter_code
_entity_poly.pdbx_strand_id
1 'polypeptide(L)'
;MAYNENQNPNLGESTILMFKDIYRYGKRMGRADYWWGMLGIAILTFIDILVYSLIPETWLGDCLCSGIALVLFLAYLSATARRLRDVGYSGWLTLMAIIPYCIGSVILLFFTIKPSKQEGNAYLEDTQSSTGKFFTQSKNMIFGTLAAIALLFGAVYAASNYSNDGSKGSNYSSTTSTGDDDLNDTSSDEDDDDDYDYDDDDDESSSSSESSSSEESDEEDESSSSSEIEESYDPNITWDELARNPKNHEGDNIQISGSVMQVDEDSKVLLVEMNGDIDQLVQVDLNSSNSNNRILEGDYVTVKGMYFGVTSYTTVMGDKNTVPEIDASDVSR
;
A
#
# COMPACT_ATOMS: atom_id res chain seq x y z
N MET A 1 -31.24 -36.77 24.10
CA MET A 1 -29.87 -36.34 24.47
C MET A 1 -29.95 -34.91 24.97
N ALA A 2 -29.07 -34.46 25.87
CA ALA A 2 -29.06 -33.05 26.28
C ALA A 2 -28.69 -32.17 25.08
N TYR A 3 -29.35 -31.01 24.93
CA TYR A 3 -28.85 -29.97 24.05
C TYR A 3 -27.49 -29.49 24.55
N ASN A 4 -26.57 -29.17 23.64
CA ASN A 4 -25.29 -28.53 23.96
C ASN A 4 -25.50 -27.00 24.07
N GLU A 5 -26.56 -26.61 24.78
CA GLU A 5 -27.07 -25.26 25.00
C GLU A 5 -26.77 -24.81 26.43
N ASN A 6 -26.51 -23.52 26.62
CA ASN A 6 -26.51 -22.95 27.96
C ASN A 6 -27.95 -22.90 28.51
N GLN A 7 -28.16 -23.18 29.80
CA GLN A 7 -29.50 -23.16 30.40
C GLN A 7 -30.12 -21.77 30.39
N ASN A 8 -29.28 -20.73 30.47
CA ASN A 8 -29.68 -19.33 30.37
C ASN A 8 -28.76 -18.63 29.34
N PRO A 9 -29.08 -18.70 28.03
CA PRO A 9 -28.25 -18.12 26.99
C PRO A 9 -28.37 -16.59 27.02
N ASN A 10 -27.26 -15.93 27.29
CA ASN A 10 -27.12 -14.49 27.49
C ASN A 10 -26.00 -13.95 26.59
N LEU A 11 -26.08 -12.69 26.17
CA LEU A 11 -25.11 -12.01 25.30
C LEU A 11 -23.64 -12.35 25.64
N GLY A 12 -23.20 -12.12 26.88
CA GLY A 12 -21.83 -12.38 27.31
C GLY A 12 -21.46 -13.87 27.30
N GLU A 13 -22.27 -14.72 27.93
CA GLU A 13 -22.04 -16.17 28.01
C GLU A 13 -21.93 -16.83 26.63
N SER A 14 -22.88 -16.55 25.73
CA SER A 14 -22.92 -17.14 24.40
C SER A 14 -21.79 -16.60 23.50
N THR A 15 -21.36 -15.35 23.70
CA THR A 15 -20.18 -14.77 23.02
C THR A 15 -18.89 -15.42 23.50
N ILE A 16 -18.69 -15.53 24.82
CA ILE A 16 -17.55 -16.23 25.43
C ILE A 16 -17.52 -17.70 25.00
N LEU A 17 -18.69 -18.34 24.86
CA LEU A 17 -18.82 -19.69 24.32
C LEU A 17 -18.32 -19.79 22.88
N MET A 18 -18.66 -18.82 22.01
CA MET A 18 -18.18 -18.78 20.63
C MET A 18 -16.65 -18.69 20.57
N PHE A 19 -16.02 -17.77 21.32
CA PHE A 19 -14.56 -17.61 21.37
C PHE A 19 -13.85 -18.85 21.94
N LYS A 20 -14.30 -19.34 23.10
CA LYS A 20 -13.75 -20.52 23.78
C LYS A 20 -13.75 -21.77 22.91
N ASP A 21 -14.77 -21.93 22.08
CA ASP A 21 -14.94 -23.11 21.23
C ASP A 21 -14.48 -22.87 19.77
N ILE A 22 -13.84 -21.75 19.38
CA ILE A 22 -13.47 -21.40 17.97
C ILE A 22 -13.01 -22.62 17.17
N TYR A 23 -11.92 -23.26 17.59
CA TYR A 23 -11.30 -24.38 16.86
C TYR A 23 -12.06 -25.71 17.02
N ARG A 24 -13.07 -25.77 17.91
CA ARG A 24 -13.94 -26.93 18.16
C ARG A 24 -15.08 -26.98 17.14
N TYR A 25 -14.73 -27.10 15.87
CA TYR A 25 -15.69 -27.30 14.76
C TYR A 25 -16.56 -28.54 14.92
N GLY A 26 -16.12 -29.53 15.71
CA GLY A 26 -16.85 -30.78 15.96
C GLY A 26 -18.21 -30.60 16.65
N LYS A 27 -18.32 -29.57 17.50
CA LYS A 27 -19.39 -29.38 18.48
C LYS A 27 -20.67 -28.78 17.87
N ARG A 28 -21.83 -29.16 18.41
CA ARG A 28 -23.13 -28.53 18.07
C ARG A 28 -23.35 -27.22 18.84
N MET A 29 -24.18 -26.32 18.31
CA MET A 29 -24.58 -25.09 18.99
C MET A 29 -26.06 -24.79 18.76
N GLY A 30 -26.78 -24.51 19.86
CA GLY A 30 -28.19 -24.21 19.85
C GLY A 30 -28.55 -22.88 19.20
N ARG A 31 -29.86 -22.60 19.10
CA ARG A 31 -30.33 -21.41 18.36
C ARG A 31 -30.15 -20.13 19.16
N ALA A 32 -30.49 -20.17 20.45
CA ALA A 32 -30.37 -19.01 21.32
C ALA A 32 -28.89 -18.62 21.51
N ASP A 33 -28.01 -19.59 21.79
CA ASP A 33 -26.56 -19.35 21.87
C ASP A 33 -25.97 -18.82 20.55
N TYR A 34 -26.43 -19.33 19.39
CA TYR A 34 -26.02 -18.77 18.11
C TYR A 34 -26.44 -17.30 17.96
N TRP A 35 -27.71 -16.97 18.19
CA TRP A 35 -28.18 -15.59 17.99
C TRP A 35 -27.61 -14.59 19.00
N TRP A 36 -27.44 -14.97 20.27
CA TRP A 36 -26.78 -14.13 21.26
C TRP A 36 -25.29 -13.92 20.98
N GLY A 37 -24.56 -14.97 20.63
CA GLY A 37 -23.14 -14.82 20.26
C GLY A 37 -22.94 -14.08 18.93
N MET A 38 -23.86 -14.23 17.96
CA MET A 38 -23.87 -13.43 16.73
C MET A 38 -24.06 -11.93 17.01
N LEU A 39 -24.96 -11.57 17.94
CA LEU A 39 -25.14 -10.19 18.38
C LEU A 39 -23.88 -9.66 19.09
N GLY A 40 -23.22 -10.48 19.90
CA GLY A 40 -21.95 -10.12 20.54
C GLY A 40 -20.81 -9.91 19.56
N ILE A 41 -20.66 -10.78 18.55
CA ILE A 41 -19.68 -10.59 17.46
C ILE A 41 -20.01 -9.31 16.68
N ALA A 42 -21.28 -9.04 16.36
CA ALA A 42 -21.69 -7.82 15.66
C ALA A 42 -21.35 -6.54 16.45
N ILE A 43 -21.53 -6.55 17.77
CA ILE A 43 -21.12 -5.46 18.66
C ILE A 43 -19.60 -5.31 18.68
N LEU A 44 -18.84 -6.41 18.75
CA LEU A 44 -17.38 -6.37 18.74
C LEU A 44 -16.83 -5.86 17.40
N THR A 45 -17.37 -6.29 16.26
CA THR A 45 -16.98 -5.74 14.94
C THR A 45 -17.36 -4.26 14.79
N PHE A 46 -18.46 -3.81 15.39
CA PHE A 46 -18.81 -2.39 15.39
C PHE A 46 -17.84 -1.56 16.24
N ILE A 47 -17.43 -2.08 17.40
CA ILE A 47 -16.40 -1.45 18.25
C ILE A 47 -15.04 -1.41 17.53
N ASP A 48 -14.66 -2.49 16.85
CA ASP A 48 -13.42 -2.61 16.08
C ASP A 48 -13.35 -1.56 14.95
N ILE A 49 -14.44 -1.39 14.18
CA ILE A 49 -14.57 -0.33 13.15
C ILE A 49 -14.56 1.08 13.76
N LEU A 50 -15.20 1.28 14.93
CA LEU A 50 -15.22 2.57 15.62
C LEU A 50 -13.81 2.93 16.13
N VAL A 51 -13.08 1.96 16.69
CA VAL A 51 -11.69 2.13 17.13
C VAL A 51 -10.77 2.41 15.95
N TYR A 52 -10.93 1.71 14.82
CA TYR A 52 -10.19 1.98 13.58
C TYR A 52 -10.38 3.44 13.14
N SER A 53 -11.64 3.90 13.06
CA SER A 53 -12.00 5.30 12.72
C SER A 53 -11.55 6.38 13.73
N LEU A 54 -10.86 6.02 14.81
CA LEU A 54 -10.31 6.94 15.82
C LEU A 54 -8.78 6.90 15.90
N ILE A 55 -8.13 5.92 15.27
CA ILE A 55 -6.67 5.78 15.26
C ILE A 55 -6.14 6.50 14.01
N PRO A 56 -5.03 7.27 14.09
CA PRO A 56 -4.43 7.86 12.89
C PRO A 56 -3.95 6.77 11.93
N GLU A 57 -4.17 6.97 10.64
CA GLU A 57 -3.80 6.04 9.56
C GLU A 57 -2.31 5.66 9.66
N THR A 58 -2.06 4.46 10.16
CA THR A 58 -0.72 3.97 10.51
C THR A 58 -0.70 2.47 10.31
N TRP A 59 0.35 1.98 9.63
CA TRP A 59 0.49 0.55 9.29
C TRP A 59 0.30 -0.38 10.49
N LEU A 60 0.74 0.02 11.69
CA LEU A 60 0.59 -0.75 12.92
C LEU A 60 -0.87 -0.79 13.40
N GLY A 61 -1.62 0.31 13.25
CA GLY A 61 -3.06 0.38 13.49
C GLY A 61 -3.83 -0.52 12.52
N ASP A 62 -3.55 -0.41 11.21
CA ASP A 62 -4.13 -1.26 10.17
C ASP A 62 -3.92 -2.75 10.47
N CYS A 63 -2.68 -3.15 10.77
CA CYS A 63 -2.31 -4.53 11.06
C CYS A 63 -2.95 -5.06 12.35
N LEU A 64 -3.16 -4.20 13.35
CA LEU A 64 -3.81 -4.57 14.61
C LEU A 64 -5.32 -4.74 14.43
N CYS A 65 -6.00 -3.75 13.85
CA CYS A 65 -7.44 -3.79 13.60
C CYS A 65 -7.81 -4.89 12.61
N SER A 66 -7.12 -5.01 11.47
CA SER A 66 -7.36 -6.13 10.53
C SER A 66 -7.08 -7.51 11.16
N GLY A 67 -6.10 -7.61 12.06
CA GLY A 67 -5.84 -8.82 12.84
C GLY A 67 -6.97 -9.19 13.80
N ILE A 68 -7.57 -8.21 14.48
CA ILE A 68 -8.74 -8.40 15.35
C ILE A 68 -9.96 -8.78 14.50
N ALA A 69 -10.25 -8.03 13.42
CA ALA A 69 -11.31 -8.34 12.46
C ALA A 69 -11.21 -9.77 11.91
N LEU A 70 -10.00 -10.25 11.59
CA LEU A 70 -9.77 -11.62 11.11
C LEU A 70 -10.10 -12.67 12.19
N VAL A 71 -9.78 -12.41 13.46
CA VAL A 71 -10.17 -13.29 14.58
C VAL A 71 -11.69 -13.28 14.80
N LEU A 72 -12.35 -12.13 14.66
CA LEU A 72 -13.82 -12.01 14.70
C LEU A 72 -14.49 -12.75 13.53
N PHE A 73 -13.91 -12.68 12.33
CA PHE A 73 -14.35 -13.43 11.15
C PHE A 73 -14.18 -14.94 11.31
N LEU A 74 -13.05 -15.41 11.85
CA LEU A 74 -12.86 -16.82 12.22
C LEU A 74 -13.88 -17.27 13.28
N ALA A 75 -14.21 -16.42 14.25
CA ALA A 75 -15.27 -16.71 15.21
C ALA A 75 -16.63 -16.88 14.52
N TYR A 76 -17.01 -15.97 13.62
CA TYR A 76 -18.23 -16.03 12.80
C TYR A 76 -18.33 -17.30 11.93
N LEU A 77 -17.26 -17.65 11.20
CA LEU A 77 -17.21 -18.89 10.41
C LEU A 77 -17.34 -20.12 11.32
N SER A 78 -16.63 -20.14 12.46
CA SER A 78 -16.70 -21.27 13.39
C SER A 78 -18.09 -21.44 14.01
N ALA A 79 -18.75 -20.34 14.38
CA ALA A 79 -20.11 -20.32 14.90
C ALA A 79 -21.13 -20.84 13.88
N THR A 80 -21.05 -20.34 12.64
CA THR A 80 -21.96 -20.74 11.56
C THR A 80 -21.77 -22.21 11.17
N ALA A 81 -20.53 -22.73 11.19
CA ALA A 81 -20.24 -24.15 10.95
C ALA A 81 -20.86 -25.06 12.02
N ARG A 82 -20.83 -24.67 13.32
CA ARG A 82 -21.51 -25.42 14.40
C ARG A 82 -23.04 -25.34 14.30
N ARG A 83 -23.59 -24.21 13.84
CA ARG A 83 -25.03 -24.01 13.62
C ARG A 83 -25.56 -24.84 12.45
N LEU A 84 -24.87 -24.87 11.31
CA LEU A 84 -25.22 -25.73 10.16
C LEU A 84 -25.22 -27.22 10.52
N ARG A 85 -24.20 -27.65 11.27
CA ARG A 85 -24.06 -29.02 11.79
C ARG A 85 -25.24 -29.45 12.67
N ASP A 86 -25.75 -28.55 13.52
CA ASP A 86 -26.93 -28.81 14.35
C ASP A 86 -28.24 -28.98 13.54
N VAL A 87 -28.35 -28.28 12.40
CA VAL A 87 -29.45 -28.46 11.42
C VAL A 87 -29.29 -29.77 10.61
N GLY A 88 -28.08 -30.34 10.58
CA GLY A 88 -27.75 -31.58 9.88
C GLY A 88 -27.14 -31.38 8.49
N TYR A 89 -26.68 -30.18 8.17
CA TYR A 89 -25.92 -29.87 6.96
C TYR A 89 -24.40 -29.91 7.23
N SER A 90 -23.59 -30.08 6.19
CA SER A 90 -22.13 -30.09 6.34
C SER A 90 -21.59 -28.70 6.70
N GLY A 91 -20.69 -28.63 7.69
CA GLY A 91 -20.07 -27.37 8.11
C GLY A 91 -19.24 -26.67 7.01
N TRP A 92 -18.89 -27.40 5.95
CA TRP A 92 -18.21 -26.85 4.76
C TRP A 92 -19.04 -25.80 4.02
N LEU A 93 -20.37 -25.88 4.08
CA LEU A 93 -21.27 -24.89 3.46
C LEU A 93 -21.09 -23.48 4.05
N THR A 94 -20.43 -23.33 5.20
CA THR A 94 -20.04 -22.03 5.74
C THR A 94 -19.12 -21.24 4.81
N LEU A 95 -18.31 -21.91 3.97
CA LEU A 95 -17.44 -21.23 3.00
C LEU A 95 -18.23 -20.47 1.93
N MET A 96 -19.54 -20.69 1.80
CA MET A 96 -20.42 -19.84 0.99
C MET A 96 -20.45 -18.39 1.50
N ALA A 97 -20.06 -18.12 2.76
CA ALA A 97 -19.88 -16.76 3.29
C ALA A 97 -18.76 -15.96 2.60
N ILE A 98 -17.86 -16.62 1.87
CA ILE A 98 -16.77 -15.98 1.11
C ILE A 98 -17.30 -15.42 -0.23
N ILE A 99 -18.52 -15.81 -0.66
CA ILE A 99 -19.14 -15.29 -1.87
C ILE A 99 -19.56 -13.82 -1.64
N PRO A 100 -19.05 -12.86 -2.44
CA PRO A 100 -19.38 -11.44 -2.29
C PRO A 100 -20.85 -11.13 -2.66
N TYR A 101 -21.24 -9.86 -2.54
CA TYR A 101 -22.59 -9.35 -2.84
C TYR A 101 -23.72 -9.99 -2.00
N CYS A 102 -23.43 -10.35 -0.74
CA CYS A 102 -24.40 -10.81 0.28
C CYS A 102 -25.19 -12.10 -0.02
N ILE A 103 -25.06 -12.69 -1.21
CA ILE A 103 -25.78 -13.92 -1.60
C ILE A 103 -25.45 -15.07 -0.65
N GLY A 104 -24.16 -15.21 -0.29
CA GLY A 104 -23.68 -16.20 0.66
C GLY A 104 -24.31 -16.07 2.05
N SER A 105 -24.36 -14.85 2.59
CA SER A 105 -24.91 -14.59 3.93
C SER A 105 -26.43 -14.77 3.98
N VAL A 106 -27.17 -14.41 2.92
CA VAL A 106 -28.62 -14.65 2.81
C VAL A 106 -28.95 -16.15 2.76
N ILE A 107 -28.17 -16.95 2.01
CA ILE A 107 -28.35 -18.40 1.96
C ILE A 107 -28.07 -19.04 3.34
N LEU A 108 -27.00 -18.61 4.02
CA LEU A 108 -26.66 -19.07 5.36
C LEU A 108 -27.71 -18.65 6.41
N LEU A 109 -28.28 -17.43 6.30
CA LEU A 109 -29.37 -16.96 7.14
C LEU A 109 -30.58 -17.91 7.08
N PHE A 110 -31.00 -18.31 5.88
CA PHE A 110 -32.09 -19.26 5.68
C PHE A 110 -31.82 -20.63 6.32
N PHE A 111 -30.57 -21.12 6.30
CA PHE A 111 -30.22 -22.38 6.96
C PHE A 111 -30.14 -22.25 8.49
N THR A 112 -29.57 -21.17 9.03
CA THR A 112 -29.31 -21.04 10.47
C THR A 112 -30.57 -20.86 11.32
N ILE A 113 -31.63 -20.27 10.75
CA ILE A 113 -32.97 -20.12 11.36
C ILE A 113 -33.65 -21.49 11.61
N LYS A 114 -33.38 -22.50 10.78
CA LYS A 114 -34.12 -23.78 10.78
C LYS A 114 -33.97 -24.56 12.10
N PRO A 115 -34.98 -25.40 12.44
CA PRO A 115 -34.80 -26.83 12.56
C PRO A 115 -33.49 -27.32 13.20
N SER A 116 -33.33 -27.26 14.52
CA SER A 116 -32.36 -28.09 15.23
C SER A 116 -32.72 -29.57 15.03
N LYS A 117 -31.97 -30.32 14.22
CA LYS A 117 -32.32 -31.70 13.82
C LYS A 117 -31.70 -32.70 14.79
N GLN A 118 -32.52 -33.36 15.58
CA GLN A 118 -32.09 -34.40 16.54
C GLN A 118 -32.17 -35.80 15.93
N GLU A 119 -33.31 -36.19 15.36
CA GLU A 119 -33.49 -37.52 14.75
C GLU A 119 -32.82 -37.62 13.37
N GLY A 120 -32.08 -38.71 13.12
CA GLY A 120 -31.44 -38.96 11.84
C GLY A 120 -30.50 -37.83 11.37
N ASN A 121 -29.74 -37.23 12.29
CA ASN A 121 -28.65 -36.30 11.98
C ASN A 121 -27.31 -37.05 12.09
N ALA A 122 -26.47 -36.98 11.05
CA ALA A 122 -25.15 -37.63 11.04
C ALA A 122 -24.16 -37.01 12.04
N TYR A 123 -24.42 -35.79 12.52
CA TYR A 123 -23.56 -35.04 13.43
C TYR A 123 -24.14 -35.02 14.86
N LEU A 124 -24.43 -36.20 15.41
CA LEU A 124 -24.85 -36.35 16.81
C LEU A 124 -23.67 -36.40 17.79
N GLU A 125 -22.50 -36.88 17.35
CA GLU A 125 -21.29 -36.98 18.16
C GLU A 125 -20.27 -35.88 17.84
N ASP A 126 -19.52 -35.43 18.85
CA ASP A 126 -18.50 -34.37 18.78
C ASP A 126 -17.22 -34.87 18.05
N THR A 127 -17.37 -35.14 16.75
CA THR A 127 -16.31 -35.63 15.87
C THR A 127 -15.27 -34.54 15.56
N GLN A 128 -14.01 -34.78 15.97
CA GLN A 128 -12.87 -33.92 15.65
C GLN A 128 -11.69 -34.73 15.09
N SER A 129 -11.05 -34.19 14.05
CA SER A 129 -9.81 -34.72 13.48
C SER A 129 -8.64 -34.58 14.47
N SER A 130 -7.56 -35.35 14.25
CA SER A 130 -6.35 -35.27 15.09
C SER A 130 -5.80 -33.84 15.14
N THR A 131 -5.72 -33.19 13.99
CA THR A 131 -5.35 -31.77 13.82
C THR A 131 -6.25 -30.83 14.65
N GLY A 132 -7.57 -31.03 14.62
CA GLY A 132 -8.51 -30.23 15.42
C GLY A 132 -8.32 -30.41 16.93
N LYS A 133 -7.91 -31.59 17.39
CA LYS A 133 -7.64 -31.83 18.83
C LYS A 133 -6.41 -31.05 19.31
N PHE A 134 -5.33 -31.01 18.53
CA PHE A 134 -4.15 -30.17 18.82
C PHE A 134 -4.55 -28.69 18.98
N PHE A 135 -5.27 -28.15 18.00
CA PHE A 135 -5.76 -26.76 18.00
C PHE A 135 -6.87 -26.46 19.04
N THR A 136 -7.33 -27.43 19.83
CA THR A 136 -8.40 -27.24 20.84
C THR A 136 -7.99 -27.65 22.25
N GLN A 137 -6.71 -27.99 22.44
CA GLN A 137 -6.12 -28.41 23.71
C GLN A 137 -5.63 -27.22 24.57
N SER A 138 -5.17 -26.13 23.97
CA SER A 138 -4.66 -24.94 24.67
C SER A 138 -5.74 -23.85 24.81
N LYS A 139 -5.93 -23.32 26.02
CA LYS A 139 -6.95 -22.31 26.32
C LYS A 139 -6.65 -20.93 25.73
N ASN A 140 -5.37 -20.63 25.49
CA ASN A 140 -4.88 -19.30 25.14
C ASN A 140 -4.56 -19.15 23.64
N MET A 141 -4.99 -20.10 22.80
CA MET A 141 -4.52 -20.17 21.41
C MET A 141 -4.96 -18.99 20.53
N ILE A 142 -6.01 -18.26 20.93
CA ILE A 142 -6.46 -17.03 20.28
C ILE A 142 -5.32 -15.99 20.25
N PHE A 143 -4.56 -15.85 21.34
CA PHE A 143 -3.37 -14.98 21.39
C PHE A 143 -2.25 -15.49 20.49
N GLY A 144 -2.10 -16.82 20.38
CA GLY A 144 -1.14 -17.44 19.46
C GLY A 144 -1.48 -17.18 17.99
N THR A 145 -2.76 -17.22 17.62
CA THR A 145 -3.19 -16.83 16.27
C THR A 145 -3.10 -15.34 16.03
N LEU A 146 -3.42 -14.48 17.02
CA LEU A 146 -3.24 -13.04 16.90
C LEU A 146 -1.77 -12.67 16.65
N ALA A 147 -0.85 -13.28 17.42
CA ALA A 147 0.59 -13.11 17.24
C ALA A 147 1.08 -13.66 15.88
N ALA A 148 0.56 -14.81 15.42
CA ALA A 148 0.90 -15.35 14.10
C ALA A 148 0.41 -14.42 12.96
N ILE A 149 -0.78 -13.81 13.10
CA ILE A 149 -1.31 -12.83 12.15
C ILE A 149 -0.45 -11.56 12.15
N ALA A 150 -0.10 -11.04 13.33
CA ALA A 150 0.77 -9.86 13.48
C ALA A 150 2.17 -10.09 12.87
N LEU A 151 2.76 -11.28 13.04
CA LEU A 151 4.01 -11.65 12.37
C LEU A 151 3.87 -11.75 10.84
N LEU A 152 2.72 -12.23 10.34
CA LEU A 152 2.45 -12.32 8.89
C LEU A 152 2.34 -10.92 8.28
N PHE A 153 1.59 -10.02 8.92
CA PHE A 153 1.50 -8.60 8.53
C PHE A 153 2.85 -7.88 8.65
N GLY A 154 3.61 -8.11 9.73
CA GLY A 154 4.95 -7.56 9.89
C GLY A 154 5.93 -8.04 8.81
N ALA A 155 5.82 -9.28 8.35
CA ALA A 155 6.60 -9.80 7.22
C ALA A 155 6.18 -9.17 5.88
N VAL A 156 4.88 -8.91 5.67
CA VAL A 156 4.38 -8.17 4.48
C VAL A 156 4.90 -6.73 4.49
N TYR A 157 4.85 -6.04 5.63
CA TYR A 157 5.40 -4.68 5.80
C TYR A 157 6.92 -4.65 5.59
N ALA A 158 7.66 -5.64 6.12
CA ALA A 158 9.08 -5.76 5.85
C ALA A 158 9.36 -5.95 4.35
N ALA A 159 8.60 -6.81 3.67
CA ALA A 159 8.75 -7.05 2.24
C ALA A 159 8.41 -5.82 1.37
N SER A 160 7.37 -5.04 1.72
CA SER A 160 7.03 -3.81 0.98
C SER A 160 8.10 -2.73 1.12
N ASN A 161 8.75 -2.62 2.28
CA ASN A 161 9.86 -1.69 2.49
C ASN A 161 11.21 -2.21 1.95
N TYR A 162 11.39 -3.52 1.84
CA TYR A 162 12.61 -4.11 1.25
C TYR A 162 12.76 -3.80 -0.25
N SER A 163 11.67 -3.46 -0.93
CA SER A 163 11.69 -2.91 -2.30
C SER A 163 12.21 -1.47 -2.38
N ASN A 164 12.54 -0.83 -1.24
CA ASN A 164 12.91 0.59 -1.15
C ASN A 164 14.30 0.85 -0.51
N ASP A 165 15.18 -0.16 -0.44
CA ASP A 165 16.62 0.03 -0.12
C ASP A 165 17.46 -0.03 -1.42
N GLY A 166 17.01 0.74 -2.42
CA GLY A 166 17.62 0.83 -3.75
C GLY A 166 18.08 2.24 -4.15
N SER A 167 17.84 3.24 -3.29
CA SER A 167 18.30 4.62 -3.50
C SER A 167 18.66 5.28 -2.17
N LYS A 168 19.96 5.46 -1.94
CA LYS A 168 20.48 6.31 -0.84
C LYS A 168 20.79 7.70 -1.39
N GLY A 169 19.74 8.46 -1.67
CA GLY A 169 19.86 9.89 -1.98
C GLY A 169 20.39 10.67 -0.78
N SER A 170 21.64 11.11 -0.84
CA SER A 170 22.31 11.85 0.24
C SER A 170 21.91 13.33 0.22
N ASN A 171 20.79 13.67 0.88
CA ASN A 171 20.39 15.07 1.03
C ASN A 171 21.22 15.78 2.11
N TYR A 172 22.19 16.57 1.66
CA TYR A 172 22.69 17.71 2.42
C TYR A 172 21.51 18.67 2.68
N SER A 173 21.23 18.96 3.96
CA SER A 173 20.39 20.10 4.33
C SER A 173 21.27 21.13 5.02
N SER A 174 21.36 22.32 4.42
CA SER A 174 22.10 23.46 4.96
C SER A 174 21.38 24.10 6.14
N THR A 175 22.12 24.87 6.94
CA THR A 175 21.62 25.50 8.16
C THR A 175 20.65 26.66 7.89
N THR A 176 19.71 26.86 8.81
CA THR A 176 19.14 28.18 9.10
C THR A 176 18.96 28.29 10.61
N SER A 177 19.35 29.43 11.18
CA SER A 177 19.48 29.62 12.63
C SER A 177 18.29 30.38 13.23
N THR A 178 17.79 29.88 14.37
CA THR A 178 17.07 30.69 15.36
C THR A 178 17.32 30.17 16.78
N GLY A 179 18.15 30.90 17.54
CA GLY A 179 17.87 31.27 18.92
C GLY A 179 18.08 30.25 20.06
N ASP A 180 18.80 30.74 21.07
CA ASP A 180 18.52 30.58 22.50
C ASP A 180 18.81 29.21 23.15
N ASP A 181 20.10 29.03 23.47
CA ASP A 181 20.64 28.82 24.82
C ASP A 181 19.80 28.00 25.84
N ASP A 182 20.31 26.82 26.25
CA ASP A 182 21.02 26.73 27.54
C ASP A 182 21.87 25.45 27.67
N LEU A 183 22.82 25.45 28.61
CA LEU A 183 23.81 24.38 28.82
C LEU A 183 23.36 23.33 29.85
N ASN A 184 23.59 22.03 29.56
CA ASN A 184 24.36 21.19 30.50
C ASN A 184 25.00 19.97 29.82
N ASP A 185 26.17 19.56 30.32
CA ASP A 185 27.04 18.52 29.75
C ASP A 185 27.48 17.54 30.85
N THR A 186 27.42 16.22 30.59
CA THR A 186 27.83 15.15 31.52
C THR A 186 28.00 13.80 30.80
N SER A 187 29.25 13.46 30.41
CA SER A 187 29.93 12.13 30.45
C SER A 187 29.28 10.85 29.88
N SER A 188 29.99 9.91 29.24
CA SER A 188 31.40 9.81 28.81
C SER A 188 31.60 8.49 28.00
N ASP A 189 32.88 8.09 27.78
CA ASP A 189 33.39 6.77 27.33
C ASP A 189 33.38 6.59 25.78
N GLU A 190 34.50 6.78 25.06
CA GLU A 190 35.65 5.84 24.86
C GLU A 190 35.20 4.51 24.19
N ASP A 191 35.75 4.01 23.07
CA ASP A 191 36.89 4.41 22.21
C ASP A 191 36.78 3.74 20.80
N ASP A 192 37.86 3.81 19.99
CA ASP A 192 38.16 3.11 18.70
C ASP A 192 37.36 3.56 17.43
N ASP A 193 37.96 3.80 16.25
CA ASP A 193 39.37 3.71 15.83
C ASP A 193 39.70 4.60 14.60
N ASP A 194 40.99 4.95 14.45
CA ASP A 194 41.76 5.44 13.28
C ASP A 194 41.28 6.64 12.41
N ASP A 195 42.19 7.61 12.24
CA ASP A 195 42.12 8.80 11.35
C ASP A 195 43.25 8.74 10.28
N TYR A 196 43.16 9.54 9.21
CA TYR A 196 43.98 9.41 7.98
C TYR A 196 45.45 9.89 8.13
N ASP A 197 46.36 9.47 7.22
CA ASP A 197 46.82 10.41 6.15
C ASP A 197 47.73 9.82 5.03
N TYR A 198 47.67 10.51 3.87
CA TYR A 198 48.59 10.73 2.72
C TYR A 198 49.54 9.69 2.07
N ASP A 199 49.59 9.85 0.73
CA ASP A 199 50.71 9.67 -0.24
C ASP A 199 51.35 8.27 -0.45
N ASP A 200 51.87 7.93 -1.64
CA ASP A 200 52.45 8.77 -2.71
C ASP A 200 52.17 8.17 -4.13
N ASP A 201 52.46 8.95 -5.18
CA ASP A 201 52.34 8.55 -6.61
C ASP A 201 53.48 7.60 -7.06
N ASP A 202 53.28 6.90 -8.20
CA ASP A 202 54.29 6.92 -9.29
C ASP A 202 53.74 6.37 -10.64
N ASP A 203 54.28 6.91 -11.74
CA ASP A 203 53.91 6.63 -13.13
C ASP A 203 54.60 5.38 -13.75
N GLU A 204 54.04 4.81 -14.82
CA GLU A 204 54.66 4.84 -16.17
C GLU A 204 53.97 3.99 -17.26
N SER A 205 54.08 4.52 -18.48
CA SER A 205 54.03 3.90 -19.81
C SER A 205 52.71 3.34 -20.40
N SER A 206 52.19 3.80 -21.56
CA SER A 206 52.79 4.15 -22.89
C SER A 206 52.90 2.92 -23.82
N SER A 207 52.59 2.95 -25.13
CA SER A 207 51.94 3.96 -26.01
C SER A 207 51.65 3.32 -27.41
N SER A 208 51.30 4.15 -28.39
CA SER A 208 51.11 3.95 -29.85
C SER A 208 49.79 3.30 -30.31
N SER A 209 48.91 3.88 -31.15
CA SER A 209 48.87 5.04 -32.10
C SER A 209 49.01 4.67 -33.58
N GLU A 210 48.04 5.11 -34.41
CA GLU A 210 48.13 5.69 -35.78
C GLU A 210 46.74 5.59 -36.48
N SER A 211 46.34 6.40 -37.49
CA SER A 211 46.56 7.84 -37.80
C SER A 211 45.70 8.27 -39.01
N SER A 212 45.75 9.58 -39.36
CA SER A 212 45.20 10.26 -40.57
C SER A 212 43.68 10.52 -40.58
N SER A 213 43.18 11.77 -40.68
CA SER A 213 43.25 12.85 -41.73
C SER A 213 42.17 12.68 -42.82
N SER A 214 41.50 13.69 -43.39
CA SER A 214 41.89 15.09 -43.73
C SER A 214 40.66 16.01 -43.96
N GLU A 215 40.68 17.36 -44.09
CA GLU A 215 41.60 18.50 -43.80
C GLU A 215 40.82 19.84 -44.07
N GLU A 216 40.94 20.91 -43.23
CA GLU A 216 40.64 22.36 -43.49
C GLU A 216 39.18 22.83 -43.82
N SER A 217 38.70 24.07 -43.61
CA SER A 217 39.11 25.33 -42.90
C SER A 217 37.80 26.17 -42.66
N ASP A 218 37.67 27.43 -42.16
CA ASP A 218 38.52 28.63 -41.94
C ASP A 218 38.22 29.31 -40.55
N GLU A 219 38.94 30.39 -40.23
CA GLU A 219 38.82 31.29 -39.03
C GLU A 219 38.06 32.61 -39.40
N GLU A 220 37.84 33.68 -38.59
CA GLU A 220 38.14 34.10 -37.20
C GLU A 220 37.21 35.31 -36.85
N ASP A 221 36.80 35.52 -35.58
CA ASP A 221 36.76 36.86 -34.90
C ASP A 221 36.36 36.73 -33.40
N GLU A 222 36.86 37.62 -32.53
CA GLU A 222 36.82 37.47 -31.06
C GLU A 222 36.29 38.71 -30.31
N SER A 223 35.32 38.54 -29.39
CA SER A 223 35.04 39.50 -28.31
C SER A 223 34.09 38.99 -27.23
N SER A 224 34.58 38.96 -25.99
CA SER A 224 33.81 38.60 -24.79
C SER A 224 32.72 39.62 -24.41
N SER A 225 31.50 39.14 -24.13
CA SER A 225 30.58 39.77 -23.19
C SER A 225 29.51 38.81 -22.67
N SER A 226 29.52 38.57 -21.34
CA SER A 226 28.37 38.18 -20.50
C SER A 226 27.25 37.33 -21.12
N SER A 227 27.43 36.02 -21.21
CA SER A 227 26.34 35.08 -21.52
C SER A 227 25.57 34.67 -20.26
N GLU A 228 24.26 34.92 -20.25
CA GLU A 228 23.32 34.24 -19.35
C GLU A 228 23.23 32.75 -19.71
N ILE A 229 22.88 31.88 -18.75
CA ILE A 229 22.71 30.45 -19.03
C ILE A 229 21.33 30.25 -19.67
N GLU A 230 21.28 30.12 -20.99
CA GLU A 230 20.07 29.63 -21.66
C GLU A 230 19.89 28.14 -21.33
N GLU A 231 18.76 27.81 -20.69
CA GLU A 231 18.34 26.42 -20.50
C GLU A 231 17.97 25.81 -21.86
N SER A 232 18.84 24.93 -22.37
CA SER A 232 18.66 24.24 -23.64
C SER A 232 17.64 23.09 -23.53
N TYR A 233 16.35 23.42 -23.58
CA TYR A 233 15.27 22.44 -23.69
C TYR A 233 15.31 21.71 -25.05
N ASP A 234 15.23 20.37 -25.09
CA ASP A 234 15.04 19.65 -26.36
C ASP A 234 13.55 19.69 -26.79
N PRO A 235 13.21 20.23 -27.99
CA PRO A 235 11.85 20.28 -28.50
C PRO A 235 11.45 19.07 -29.38
N ASN A 236 12.34 18.08 -29.59
CA ASN A 236 12.10 16.95 -30.50
C ASN A 236 11.87 15.61 -29.78
N ILE A 237 12.00 15.56 -28.45
CA ILE A 237 11.83 14.33 -27.67
C ILE A 237 10.43 13.73 -27.87
N THR A 238 10.36 12.43 -28.19
CA THR A 238 9.07 11.77 -28.44
C THR A 238 8.50 11.14 -27.18
N TRP A 239 7.17 11.09 -27.08
CA TRP A 239 6.48 10.38 -25.99
C TRP A 239 6.93 8.91 -25.88
N ASP A 240 7.18 8.27 -27.02
CA ASP A 240 7.63 6.89 -27.12
C ASP A 240 9.04 6.67 -26.53
N GLU A 241 9.91 7.69 -26.54
CA GLU A 241 11.23 7.64 -25.91
C GLU A 241 11.13 7.81 -24.39
N LEU A 242 10.37 8.81 -23.92
CA LEU A 242 10.12 9.05 -22.50
C LEU A 242 9.47 7.82 -21.81
N ALA A 243 8.39 7.29 -22.41
CA ALA A 243 7.62 6.20 -21.83
C ALA A 243 8.34 4.84 -21.87
N ARG A 244 9.24 4.60 -22.82
CA ARG A 244 9.96 3.31 -22.97
C ARG A 244 11.35 3.29 -22.35
N ASN A 245 12.03 4.44 -22.30
CA ASN A 245 13.40 4.56 -21.81
C ASN A 245 13.54 5.58 -20.66
N PRO A 246 12.67 5.58 -19.62
CA PRO A 246 12.57 6.71 -18.68
C PRO A 246 13.89 7.07 -18.00
N LYS A 247 14.69 6.07 -17.61
CA LYS A 247 15.98 6.24 -16.94
C LYS A 247 17.09 6.88 -17.80
N ASN A 248 16.89 6.99 -19.11
CA ASN A 248 17.86 7.60 -20.02
C ASN A 248 17.70 9.13 -20.10
N HIS A 249 16.57 9.65 -19.61
CA HIS A 249 16.17 11.05 -19.70
C HIS A 249 15.81 11.67 -18.33
N GLU A 250 15.96 10.90 -17.25
CA GLU A 250 15.64 11.31 -15.88
C GLU A 250 16.58 12.46 -15.46
N GLY A 251 16.04 13.69 -15.38
CA GLY A 251 16.80 14.94 -15.22
C GLY A 251 17.00 15.78 -16.49
N ASP A 252 16.56 15.33 -17.67
CA ASP A 252 16.62 16.12 -18.90
C ASP A 252 15.58 17.27 -18.85
N ASN A 253 16.02 18.47 -19.29
CA ASN A 253 15.12 19.59 -19.53
C ASN A 253 14.46 19.45 -20.91
N ILE A 254 13.15 19.27 -20.94
CA ILE A 254 12.38 18.97 -22.16
C ILE A 254 11.24 19.95 -22.40
N GLN A 255 10.85 20.12 -23.66
CA GLN A 255 9.65 20.87 -24.04
C GLN A 255 8.63 19.95 -24.72
N ILE A 256 7.40 19.91 -24.19
CA ILE A 256 6.27 19.21 -24.82
C ILE A 256 5.14 20.17 -25.16
N SER A 257 4.19 19.75 -26.00
CA SER A 257 2.97 20.51 -26.29
C SER A 257 1.78 19.58 -26.54
N GLY A 258 0.61 19.93 -26.00
CA GLY A 258 -0.54 19.04 -25.98
C GLY A 258 -1.80 19.66 -25.41
N SER A 259 -2.90 18.89 -25.40
CA SER A 259 -4.20 19.31 -24.87
C SER A 259 -4.36 18.87 -23.42
N VAL A 260 -4.84 19.74 -22.53
CA VAL A 260 -5.10 19.38 -21.12
C VAL A 260 -6.37 18.52 -21.04
N MET A 261 -6.21 17.25 -20.69
CA MET A 261 -7.30 16.29 -20.53
C MET A 261 -7.98 16.39 -19.16
N GLN A 262 -7.22 16.65 -18.10
CA GLN A 262 -7.71 16.76 -16.72
C GLN A 262 -6.87 17.76 -15.93
N VAL A 263 -7.50 18.46 -14.98
CA VAL A 263 -6.85 19.37 -14.02
C VAL A 263 -7.18 18.95 -12.59
N ASP A 264 -6.16 18.77 -11.76
CA ASP A 264 -6.30 18.74 -10.29
C ASP A 264 -5.87 20.11 -9.73
N GLU A 265 -6.84 20.92 -9.28
CA GLU A 265 -6.59 22.25 -8.72
C GLU A 265 -6.04 22.23 -7.28
N ASP A 266 -6.25 21.14 -6.53
CA ASP A 266 -5.77 20.99 -5.15
C ASP A 266 -4.31 20.52 -5.13
N SER A 267 -3.96 19.53 -5.97
CA SER A 267 -2.60 19.00 -6.13
C SER A 267 -1.74 19.80 -7.12
N LYS A 268 -2.36 20.68 -7.93
CA LYS A 268 -1.75 21.42 -9.06
C LYS A 268 -1.17 20.53 -10.17
N VAL A 269 -1.82 19.41 -10.45
CA VAL A 269 -1.38 18.45 -11.47
C VAL A 269 -2.23 18.58 -12.73
N LEU A 270 -1.59 18.60 -13.91
CA LEU A 270 -2.26 18.49 -15.20
C LEU A 270 -2.01 17.10 -15.80
N LEU A 271 -3.00 16.58 -16.52
CA LEU A 271 -2.83 15.44 -17.42
C LEU A 271 -2.92 15.95 -18.87
N VAL A 272 -1.84 15.83 -19.63
CA VAL A 272 -1.67 16.44 -20.96
C VAL A 272 -1.57 15.36 -22.04
N GLU A 273 -2.41 15.49 -23.07
CA GLU A 273 -2.46 14.65 -24.28
C GLU A 273 -1.47 15.17 -25.33
N MET A 274 -0.36 14.45 -25.55
CA MET A 274 0.56 14.77 -26.64
C MET A 274 -0.02 14.35 -28.00
N ASN A 275 0.34 15.08 -29.05
CA ASN A 275 0.03 14.78 -30.46
C ASN A 275 -1.47 14.66 -30.85
N GLY A 276 -2.41 14.80 -29.91
CA GLY A 276 -3.83 14.49 -30.13
C GLY A 276 -4.10 12.98 -30.15
N ASP A 277 -3.34 12.22 -29.37
CA ASP A 277 -3.52 10.79 -29.14
C ASP A 277 -3.75 10.54 -27.64
N ILE A 278 -4.95 10.09 -27.28
CA ILE A 278 -5.38 9.85 -25.89
C ILE A 278 -4.60 8.73 -25.19
N ASP A 279 -3.85 7.91 -25.92
CA ASP A 279 -2.93 6.93 -25.34
C ASP A 279 -1.53 7.54 -25.01
N GLN A 280 -1.21 8.75 -25.53
CA GLN A 280 0.05 9.48 -25.32
C GLN A 280 -0.08 10.57 -24.24
N LEU A 281 -0.41 10.14 -23.01
CA LEU A 281 -0.60 11.04 -21.87
C LEU A 281 0.69 11.28 -21.08
N VAL A 282 0.85 12.51 -20.59
CA VAL A 282 1.95 12.94 -19.70
C VAL A 282 1.35 13.63 -18.49
N GLN A 283 1.82 13.31 -17.28
CA GLN A 283 1.52 14.06 -16.08
C GLN A 283 2.48 15.27 -15.98
N VAL A 284 1.94 16.44 -15.68
CA VAL A 284 2.70 17.68 -15.55
C VAL A 284 2.36 18.31 -14.21
N ASP A 285 3.35 18.35 -13.32
CA ASP A 285 3.23 18.92 -11.99
C ASP A 285 3.57 20.41 -12.07
N LEU A 286 2.63 21.29 -11.69
CA LEU A 286 2.83 22.73 -11.80
C LEU A 286 3.58 23.28 -10.60
N ASN A 287 4.89 23.49 -10.79
CA ASN A 287 5.72 24.20 -9.83
C ASN A 287 5.08 25.56 -9.46
N SER A 288 5.13 25.93 -8.18
CA SER A 288 4.29 27.01 -7.63
C SER A 288 4.68 28.44 -8.07
N SER A 289 5.59 28.58 -9.03
CA SER A 289 6.32 29.82 -9.32
C SER A 289 5.79 30.63 -10.53
N ASN A 290 5.23 30.00 -11.57
CA ASN A 290 5.04 30.68 -12.88
C ASN A 290 3.62 30.73 -13.47
N SER A 291 2.63 29.94 -13.01
CA SER A 291 1.29 29.91 -13.62
C SER A 291 0.41 31.13 -13.26
N ASN A 292 0.73 32.31 -13.80
CA ASN A 292 -0.07 33.54 -13.67
C ASN A 292 -1.44 33.47 -14.39
N ASN A 293 -1.63 32.48 -15.26
CA ASN A 293 -2.91 32.16 -15.90
C ASN A 293 -3.45 30.83 -15.36
N ARG A 294 -4.75 30.78 -15.04
CA ARG A 294 -5.45 29.53 -14.72
C ARG A 294 -5.65 28.71 -16.00
N ILE A 295 -5.03 27.54 -16.05
CA ILE A 295 -5.18 26.53 -17.11
C ILE A 295 -6.46 25.73 -16.83
N LEU A 296 -7.18 25.33 -17.88
CA LEU A 296 -8.44 24.58 -17.81
C LEU A 296 -8.42 23.35 -18.72
N GLU A 297 -9.32 22.40 -18.47
CA GLU A 297 -9.57 21.26 -19.35
C GLU A 297 -9.94 21.72 -20.77
N GLY A 298 -9.32 21.10 -21.78
CA GLY A 298 -9.45 21.45 -23.19
C GLY A 298 -8.58 22.63 -23.65
N ASP A 299 -7.77 23.22 -22.78
CA ASP A 299 -6.73 24.17 -23.19
C ASP A 299 -5.56 23.44 -23.88
N TYR A 300 -5.04 24.01 -24.97
CA TYR A 300 -3.78 23.57 -25.55
C TYR A 300 -2.64 24.33 -24.86
N VAL A 301 -1.58 23.63 -24.45
CA VAL A 301 -0.47 24.18 -23.68
C VAL A 301 0.88 23.75 -24.22
N THR A 302 1.88 24.62 -24.08
CA THR A 302 3.31 24.29 -24.19
C THR A 302 3.89 24.24 -22.79
N VAL A 303 4.49 23.10 -22.43
CA VAL A 303 5.10 22.85 -21.13
C VAL A 303 6.61 22.75 -21.33
N LYS A 304 7.36 23.42 -20.46
CA LYS A 304 8.80 23.27 -20.28
C LYS A 304 9.05 22.81 -18.86
N GLY A 305 9.99 21.88 -18.68
CA GLY A 305 10.30 21.35 -17.36
C GLY A 305 11.33 20.24 -17.39
N MET A 306 11.64 19.74 -16.20
CA MET A 306 12.56 18.62 -16.00
C MET A 306 11.77 17.31 -16.03
N TYR A 307 12.22 16.32 -16.80
CA TYR A 307 11.62 15.00 -16.83
C TYR A 307 12.00 14.19 -15.58
N PHE A 308 10.99 13.71 -14.84
CA PHE A 308 11.19 13.01 -13.56
C PHE A 308 11.02 11.48 -13.67
N GLY A 309 10.80 10.96 -14.87
CA GLY A 309 10.57 9.53 -15.12
C GLY A 309 9.09 9.20 -15.28
N VAL A 310 8.64 8.07 -14.73
CA VAL A 310 7.25 7.59 -14.91
C VAL A 310 6.50 7.44 -13.59
N THR A 311 5.32 8.04 -13.56
CA THR A 311 4.38 8.08 -12.43
C THR A 311 3.15 7.22 -12.71
N SER A 312 2.21 7.11 -11.77
CA SER A 312 1.03 6.25 -11.95
C SER A 312 -0.25 6.78 -11.30
N TYR A 313 -1.10 7.39 -12.12
CA TYR A 313 -2.40 7.90 -11.72
C TYR A 313 -3.49 6.81 -11.72
N THR A 314 -4.60 7.06 -11.02
CA THR A 314 -5.78 6.18 -11.01
C THR A 314 -6.91 6.85 -11.78
N THR A 315 -7.45 6.16 -12.77
CA THR A 315 -8.56 6.64 -13.60
C THR A 315 -9.88 6.71 -12.82
N VAL A 316 -10.86 7.43 -13.36
CA VAL A 316 -12.23 7.49 -12.80
C VAL A 316 -12.97 6.14 -12.73
N MET A 317 -12.46 5.10 -13.38
CA MET A 317 -12.98 3.72 -13.31
C MET A 317 -12.26 2.86 -12.26
N GLY A 318 -11.17 3.35 -11.65
CA GLY A 318 -10.37 2.64 -10.66
C GLY A 318 -9.15 1.88 -11.22
N ASP A 319 -9.00 1.80 -12.54
CA ASP A 319 -7.82 1.24 -13.19
C ASP A 319 -6.62 2.20 -13.06
N LYS A 320 -5.41 1.65 -12.89
CA LYS A 320 -4.15 2.42 -12.79
C LYS A 320 -3.41 2.43 -14.12
N ASN A 321 -3.01 3.62 -14.55
CA ASN A 321 -2.20 3.85 -15.75
C ASN A 321 -0.85 4.46 -15.36
N THR A 322 0.21 4.10 -16.07
CA THR A 322 1.58 4.61 -15.87
C THR A 322 1.93 5.54 -17.03
N VAL A 323 2.42 6.75 -16.72
CA VAL A 323 2.70 7.82 -17.71
C VAL A 323 4.01 8.54 -17.39
N PRO A 324 4.68 9.16 -18.38
CA PRO A 324 5.74 10.15 -18.16
C PRO A 324 5.31 11.28 -17.20
N GLU A 325 6.24 11.79 -16.37
CA GLU A 325 6.04 12.85 -15.36
C GLU A 325 7.05 13.99 -15.55
N ILE A 326 6.59 15.26 -15.51
CA ILE A 326 7.41 16.46 -15.71
C ILE A 326 7.13 17.48 -14.59
N ASP A 327 8.17 17.97 -13.90
CA ASP A 327 8.08 19.17 -13.03
C ASP A 327 8.24 20.42 -13.90
N ALA A 328 7.18 21.22 -14.01
CA ALA A 328 7.10 22.31 -14.98
C ALA A 328 7.77 23.61 -14.48
N SER A 329 8.84 24.03 -15.16
CA SER A 329 9.47 25.33 -14.96
C SER A 329 8.65 26.47 -15.56
N ASP A 330 8.04 26.27 -16.73
CA ASP A 330 7.18 27.23 -17.43
C ASP A 330 6.03 26.52 -18.18
N VAL A 331 4.84 27.12 -18.19
CA VAL A 331 3.68 26.64 -18.94
C VAL A 331 2.93 27.79 -19.59
N SER A 332 2.80 27.72 -20.91
CA SER A 332 2.18 28.73 -21.77
C SER A 332 1.04 28.17 -22.62
N ARG A 333 0.23 29.05 -23.22
CA ARG A 333 -1.01 28.77 -23.96
C ARG A 333 -1.09 29.66 -25.21
#